data_AF-A0A9K3EIU2-F1
#
_entry.id   AF-A0A9K3EIU2-F1
#
_cell.length_a   1.000
_cell.length_b   1.000
_cell.length_c   1.000
_cell.angle_alpha   90.00
_cell.angle_beta   90.00
_cell.angle_gamma   90.00
#
_symmetry.space_group_name_H-M   'P 1'
#
loop_
_entity.id
_entity.type
_entity.pdbx_description
1 polymer ?
#
loop_
_entity_poly.entity_id
_entity_poly.type
_entity_poly.pdbx_seq_one_letter_code
_entity_poly.pdbx_strand_id
1 'polypeptide(L)'
;MVRAAREGAEQLEREKAAFEKLKQTEWWAASAGLEQVRNLAKLLSNERKLWKESCARENEKLFRVRQELNNLKVANTALVKEKAAAKAAVKEVETRGATALKEGEARAAKALADADADRTKLKKVVKELQNRATILEEVTSRATEAEARARQAEESRDGLATSLNQVTADHLWMREHGIGHIVQTILDAPENTSAVAETNERARQAGFKAGYNKCLSDVNPFFASKFTDERSGFHGVDTEAAYAATVDAYNKLSIPALDDIEKCLEAEDYVDRLRMLFDPPEEDEGTGGANDDAGTSGVKAD
;
A
#
# COMPACT_ATOMS: atom_id res chain seq x y z
N MET A 1 126.43 -55.66 -136.47
CA MET A 1 126.21 -55.94 -135.04
C MET A 1 126.26 -54.71 -134.11
N VAL A 2 126.71 -53.52 -134.54
CA VAL A 2 126.85 -52.34 -133.64
C VAL A 2 125.53 -51.60 -133.35
N ARG A 3 124.49 -51.71 -134.19
CA ARG A 3 123.24 -50.93 -134.04
C ARG A 3 122.28 -51.49 -132.97
N ALA A 4 122.18 -52.81 -132.84
CA ALA A 4 121.29 -53.48 -131.89
C ALA A 4 121.70 -53.28 -130.41
N ALA A 5 123.00 -53.08 -130.14
CA ALA A 5 123.49 -52.85 -128.78
C ALA A 5 123.12 -51.45 -128.24
N ARG A 6 122.91 -50.46 -129.12
CA ARG A 6 122.60 -49.08 -128.72
C ARG A 6 121.12 -48.91 -128.34
N GLU A 7 120.23 -49.60 -129.05
CA GLU A 7 118.79 -49.59 -128.76
C GLU A 7 118.45 -50.28 -127.43
N GLY A 8 119.17 -51.36 -127.08
CA GLY A 8 118.98 -52.04 -125.80
C GLY A 8 119.35 -51.19 -124.57
N ALA A 9 120.36 -50.33 -124.68
CA ALA A 9 120.76 -49.43 -123.59
C ALA A 9 119.74 -48.31 -123.36
N GLU A 10 119.16 -47.75 -124.42
CA GLU A 10 118.12 -46.71 -124.30
C GLU A 10 116.81 -47.25 -123.71
N GLN A 11 116.45 -48.51 -124.01
CA GLN A 11 115.26 -49.15 -123.44
C GLN A 11 115.37 -49.26 -121.91
N LEU A 12 116.55 -49.67 -121.42
CA LEU A 12 116.80 -49.92 -120.00
C LEU A 12 116.81 -48.64 -119.18
N GLU A 13 117.30 -47.52 -119.74
CA GLU A 13 117.20 -46.20 -119.11
C GLU A 13 115.75 -45.71 -119.00
N ARG A 14 114.92 -45.91 -120.04
CA ARG A 14 113.49 -45.56 -119.95
C ARG A 14 112.77 -46.39 -118.88
N GLU A 15 113.05 -47.68 -118.79
CA GLU A 15 112.46 -48.55 -117.77
C GLU A 15 112.90 -48.16 -116.36
N LYS A 16 114.18 -47.81 -116.16
CA LYS A 16 114.66 -47.27 -114.87
C LYS A 16 113.95 -45.98 -114.49
N ALA A 17 113.81 -45.04 -115.42
CA ALA A 17 113.13 -43.78 -115.16
C ALA A 17 111.64 -43.99 -114.85
N ALA A 18 110.98 -44.95 -115.52
CA ALA A 18 109.60 -45.31 -115.22
C ALA A 18 109.46 -45.93 -113.82
N PHE A 19 110.40 -46.80 -113.42
CA PHE A 19 110.40 -47.43 -112.10
C PHE A 19 110.55 -46.41 -110.97
N GLU A 20 111.48 -45.45 -111.08
CA GLU A 20 111.65 -44.41 -110.06
C GLU A 20 110.44 -43.47 -109.95
N LYS A 21 109.78 -43.18 -111.07
CA LYS A 21 108.53 -42.40 -111.06
C LYS A 21 107.41 -43.11 -110.30
N LEU A 22 107.30 -44.42 -110.49
CA LEU A 22 106.30 -45.26 -109.84
C LEU A 22 106.55 -45.33 -108.32
N LYS A 23 107.82 -45.46 -107.93
CA LYS A 23 108.27 -45.45 -106.54
C LYS A 23 107.93 -44.14 -105.82
N GLN A 24 108.10 -43.01 -106.48
CA GLN A 24 107.63 -41.73 -105.95
C GLN A 24 106.12 -41.74 -105.75
N THR A 25 105.32 -42.10 -106.76
CA THR A 25 103.86 -42.07 -106.64
C THR A 25 103.32 -42.95 -105.51
N GLU A 26 103.92 -44.12 -105.26
CA GLU A 26 103.57 -44.96 -104.11
C GLU A 26 103.92 -44.30 -102.78
N TRP A 27 105.07 -43.65 -102.68
CA TRP A 27 105.47 -42.94 -101.46
C TRP A 27 104.53 -41.75 -101.14
N TRP A 28 104.10 -41.01 -102.17
CA TRP A 28 103.09 -39.95 -102.03
C TRP A 28 101.73 -40.52 -101.62
N ALA A 29 101.31 -41.64 -102.20
CA ALA A 29 100.05 -42.32 -101.84
C ALA A 29 100.07 -42.85 -100.39
N ALA A 30 101.18 -43.44 -99.95
CA ALA A 30 101.34 -43.94 -98.59
C ALA A 30 101.35 -42.81 -97.55
N SER A 31 102.01 -41.68 -97.85
CA SER A 31 102.05 -40.52 -96.96
C SER A 31 100.67 -39.86 -96.82
N ALA A 32 99.93 -39.72 -97.92
CA ALA A 32 98.56 -39.21 -97.91
C ALA A 32 97.60 -40.11 -97.11
N GLY A 33 97.75 -41.44 -97.22
CA GLY A 33 96.97 -42.40 -96.43
C GLY A 33 97.26 -42.31 -94.92
N LEU A 34 98.53 -42.17 -94.53
CA LEU A 34 98.91 -42.04 -93.12
C LEU A 34 98.34 -40.75 -92.49
N GLU A 35 98.36 -39.65 -93.24
CA GLU A 35 97.80 -38.36 -92.80
C GLU A 35 96.29 -38.46 -92.55
N GLN A 36 95.55 -39.14 -93.43
CA GLN A 36 94.11 -39.39 -93.25
C GLN A 36 93.80 -40.22 -92.01
N VAL A 37 94.56 -41.31 -91.77
CA VAL A 37 94.36 -42.16 -90.58
C VAL A 37 94.62 -41.37 -89.30
N ARG A 38 95.66 -40.53 -89.25
CA ARG A 38 95.93 -39.66 -88.10
C ARG A 38 94.81 -38.65 -87.84
N ASN A 39 94.25 -38.07 -88.88
CA ASN A 39 93.15 -37.12 -88.75
C ASN A 39 91.86 -37.80 -88.25
N LEU A 40 91.52 -38.97 -88.77
CA LEU A 40 90.37 -39.76 -88.28
C LEU A 40 90.55 -40.20 -86.82
N ALA A 41 91.76 -40.62 -86.43
CA ALA A 41 92.04 -40.99 -85.05
C ALA A 41 91.87 -39.80 -84.08
N LYS A 42 92.28 -38.58 -84.48
CA LYS A 42 92.05 -37.36 -83.69
C LYS A 42 90.56 -37.02 -83.59
N LEU A 43 89.81 -37.12 -84.69
CA LEU A 43 88.37 -36.84 -84.71
C LEU A 43 87.62 -37.77 -83.76
N LEU A 44 87.87 -39.08 -83.85
CA LEU A 44 87.25 -40.09 -82.98
C LEU A 44 87.62 -39.90 -81.51
N SER A 45 88.84 -39.46 -81.19
CA SER A 45 89.23 -39.16 -79.81
C SER A 45 88.44 -37.99 -79.23
N ASN A 46 88.26 -36.92 -80.02
CA ASN A 46 87.50 -35.74 -79.62
C ASN A 46 86.01 -36.07 -79.43
N GLU A 47 85.41 -36.84 -80.34
CA GLU A 47 84.02 -37.31 -80.20
C GLU A 47 83.85 -38.16 -78.94
N ARG A 48 84.78 -39.08 -78.67
CA ARG A 48 84.74 -39.93 -77.47
C ARG A 48 84.79 -39.12 -76.17
N LYS A 49 85.52 -38.00 -76.16
CA LYS A 49 85.58 -37.07 -75.02
C LYS A 49 84.25 -36.32 -74.86
N LEU A 50 83.72 -35.74 -75.94
CA LEU A 50 82.45 -35.01 -75.91
C LEU A 50 81.28 -35.90 -75.47
N TRP A 51 81.27 -37.16 -75.91
CA TRP A 51 80.23 -38.12 -75.52
C TRP A 51 80.26 -38.44 -74.02
N LYS A 52 81.46 -38.65 -73.44
CA LYS A 52 81.63 -38.84 -71.99
C LYS A 52 81.12 -37.64 -71.18
N GLU A 53 81.43 -36.43 -71.63
CA GLU A 53 80.98 -35.19 -70.97
C GLU A 53 79.45 -34.99 -71.07
N SER A 54 78.83 -35.41 -72.18
CA SER A 54 77.37 -35.39 -72.34
C SER A 54 76.70 -36.40 -71.40
N CYS A 55 77.18 -37.64 -71.35
CA CYS A 55 76.65 -38.66 -70.44
C CYS A 55 76.78 -38.27 -68.96
N ALA A 56 77.91 -37.65 -68.58
CA ALA A 56 78.09 -37.15 -67.21
C ALA A 56 77.05 -36.07 -66.85
N ARG A 57 76.78 -35.12 -67.76
CA ARG A 57 75.77 -34.07 -67.56
C ARG A 57 74.35 -34.63 -67.44
N GLU A 58 74.00 -35.62 -68.26
CA GLU A 58 72.67 -36.26 -68.17
C GLU A 58 72.50 -37.09 -66.89
N ASN A 59 73.55 -37.81 -66.46
CA ASN A 59 73.50 -38.55 -65.21
C ASN A 59 73.31 -37.63 -63.99
N GLU A 60 74.01 -36.48 -63.95
CA GLU A 60 73.83 -35.47 -62.89
C GLU A 60 72.39 -34.93 -62.86
N LYS A 61 71.80 -34.63 -64.03
CA LYS A 61 70.39 -34.19 -64.12
C LYS A 61 69.43 -35.26 -63.60
N LEU A 62 69.61 -36.52 -63.98
CA LEU A 62 68.78 -37.64 -63.52
C LEU A 62 68.91 -37.89 -62.01
N PHE A 63 70.07 -37.60 -61.42
CA PHE A 63 70.26 -37.70 -59.97
C PHE A 63 69.48 -36.61 -59.23
N ARG A 64 69.55 -35.36 -59.70
CA ARG A 64 68.78 -34.24 -59.12
C ARG A 64 67.28 -34.47 -59.19
N VAL A 65 66.77 -34.87 -60.35
CA VAL A 65 65.34 -35.17 -60.53
C VAL A 65 64.90 -36.30 -59.58
N ARG A 66 65.74 -37.30 -59.34
CA ARG A 66 65.46 -38.36 -58.36
C ARG A 66 65.41 -37.86 -56.92
N GLN A 67 66.30 -36.95 -56.54
CA GLN A 67 66.25 -36.34 -55.20
C GLN A 67 64.99 -35.50 -55.02
N GLU A 68 64.64 -34.66 -56.01
CA GLU A 68 63.43 -33.83 -55.98
C GLU A 68 62.17 -34.67 -55.89
N LEU A 69 62.08 -35.77 -56.65
CA LEU A 69 60.97 -36.72 -56.59
C LEU A 69 60.81 -37.32 -55.18
N ASN A 70 61.91 -37.71 -54.54
CA ASN A 70 61.88 -38.26 -53.18
C ASN A 70 61.43 -37.20 -52.16
N ASN A 71 61.92 -35.97 -52.27
CA ASN A 71 61.52 -34.88 -51.38
C ASN A 71 60.02 -34.57 -51.52
N LEU A 72 59.49 -34.52 -52.74
CA LEU A 72 58.06 -34.33 -53.00
C LEU A 72 57.22 -35.50 -52.47
N LYS A 73 57.72 -36.74 -52.57
CA LYS A 73 57.03 -37.90 -52.02
C LYS A 73 56.91 -37.83 -50.50
N VAL A 74 57.98 -37.42 -49.81
CA VAL A 74 57.95 -37.21 -48.36
C VAL A 74 56.97 -36.09 -47.99
N ALA A 75 57.05 -34.94 -48.67
CA ALA A 75 56.13 -33.82 -48.43
C ALA A 75 54.66 -34.19 -48.65
N ASN A 76 54.36 -34.97 -49.70
CA ASN A 76 53.01 -35.44 -49.98
C ASN A 76 52.49 -36.37 -48.87
N THR A 77 53.32 -37.28 -48.35
CA THR A 77 52.92 -38.12 -47.20
C THR A 77 52.64 -37.32 -45.93
N ALA A 78 53.38 -36.22 -45.70
CA ALA A 78 53.13 -35.32 -44.57
C ALA A 78 51.80 -34.57 -44.74
N LEU A 79 51.56 -33.98 -45.91
CA LEU A 79 50.31 -33.26 -46.22
C LEU A 79 49.07 -34.15 -46.15
N VAL A 80 49.18 -35.42 -46.57
CA VAL A 80 48.07 -36.39 -46.44
C VAL A 80 47.75 -36.65 -44.96
N LYS A 81 48.76 -36.77 -44.10
CA LYS A 81 48.56 -36.94 -42.65
C LYS A 81 47.96 -35.69 -42.01
N GLU A 82 48.46 -34.50 -42.34
CA GLU A 82 47.92 -33.23 -41.83
C GLU A 82 46.47 -33.00 -42.29
N LYS A 83 46.15 -33.30 -43.55
CA LYS A 83 44.78 -33.21 -44.06
C LYS A 83 43.82 -34.18 -43.36
N ALA A 84 44.29 -35.38 -43.00
CA ALA A 84 43.51 -36.32 -42.20
C ALA A 84 43.28 -35.82 -40.77
N ALA A 85 44.31 -35.27 -40.12
CA ALA A 85 44.22 -34.68 -38.79
C ALA A 85 43.28 -33.46 -38.76
N ALA A 86 43.38 -32.56 -39.74
CA ALA A 86 42.50 -31.41 -39.87
C ALA A 86 41.03 -31.83 -40.08
N LYS A 87 40.78 -32.85 -40.93
CA LYS A 87 39.42 -33.39 -41.11
C LYS A 87 38.86 -34.03 -39.84
N ALA A 88 39.69 -34.69 -39.04
CA ALA A 88 39.26 -35.26 -37.76
C ALA A 88 38.92 -34.16 -36.75
N ALA A 89 39.75 -33.11 -36.65
CA ALA A 89 39.50 -31.97 -35.77
C ALA A 89 38.22 -31.20 -36.14
N VAL A 90 37.96 -31.00 -37.44
CA VAL A 90 36.71 -30.36 -37.91
C VAL A 90 35.48 -31.18 -37.49
N LYS A 91 35.50 -32.50 -37.67
CA LYS A 91 34.39 -33.36 -37.24
C LYS A 91 34.19 -33.35 -35.72
N GLU A 92 35.26 -33.33 -34.94
CA GLU A 92 35.18 -33.24 -33.48
C GLU A 92 34.56 -31.90 -33.04
N VAL A 93 34.96 -30.78 -33.66
CA VAL A 93 34.37 -29.46 -33.38
C VAL A 93 32.91 -29.40 -33.80
N GLU A 94 32.54 -29.94 -34.96
CA GLU A 94 31.13 -30.02 -35.41
C GLU A 94 30.27 -30.83 -34.44
N THR A 95 30.75 -31.99 -33.98
CA THR A 95 30.01 -32.81 -33.00
C THR A 95 29.87 -32.12 -31.65
N ARG A 96 30.94 -31.49 -31.13
CA ARG A 96 30.88 -30.70 -29.88
C ARG A 96 29.98 -29.47 -29.99
N GLY A 97 30.00 -28.79 -31.15
CA GLY A 97 29.11 -27.67 -31.44
C GLY A 97 27.65 -28.10 -31.47
N ALA A 98 27.35 -29.23 -32.12
CA ALA A 98 26.00 -29.80 -32.16
C ALA A 98 25.49 -30.23 -30.78
N THR A 99 26.35 -30.81 -29.92
CA THR A 99 25.96 -31.15 -28.54
C THR A 99 25.75 -29.90 -27.69
N ALA A 100 26.61 -28.90 -27.80
CA ALA A 100 26.49 -27.65 -27.04
C ALA A 100 25.21 -26.87 -27.43
N LEU A 101 24.86 -26.86 -28.72
CA LEU A 101 23.61 -26.26 -29.19
C LEU A 101 22.39 -26.98 -28.62
N LYS A 102 22.33 -28.32 -28.69
CA LYS A 102 21.22 -29.09 -28.11
C LYS A 102 21.07 -28.90 -26.60
N GLU A 103 22.18 -28.86 -25.87
CA GLU A 103 22.15 -28.56 -24.43
C GLU A 103 21.70 -27.13 -24.14
N GLY A 104 22.16 -26.15 -24.95
CA GLY A 104 21.74 -24.76 -24.86
C GLY A 104 20.25 -24.59 -25.10
N GLU A 105 19.71 -25.22 -26.15
CA GLU A 105 18.29 -25.26 -26.47
C GLU A 105 17.47 -25.91 -25.36
N ALA A 106 17.92 -27.05 -24.81
CA ALA A 106 17.24 -27.71 -23.70
C ALA A 106 17.22 -26.86 -22.42
N ARG A 107 18.34 -26.18 -22.09
CA ARG A 107 18.40 -25.25 -20.95
C ARG A 107 17.49 -24.04 -21.16
N ALA A 108 17.47 -23.46 -22.37
CA ALA A 108 16.60 -22.34 -22.71
C ALA A 108 15.11 -22.73 -22.65
N ALA A 109 14.75 -23.90 -23.20
CA ALA A 109 13.39 -24.43 -23.14
C ALA A 109 12.93 -24.66 -21.69
N LYS A 110 13.80 -25.22 -20.84
CA LYS A 110 13.51 -25.41 -19.41
C LYS A 110 13.31 -24.08 -18.68
N ALA A 111 14.21 -23.11 -18.89
CA ALA A 111 14.10 -21.79 -18.27
C ALA A 111 12.82 -21.06 -18.68
N LEU A 112 12.40 -21.21 -19.94
CA LEU A 112 11.14 -20.64 -20.44
C LEU A 112 9.92 -21.30 -19.78
N ALA A 113 9.93 -22.64 -19.65
CA ALA A 113 8.86 -23.37 -18.97
C ALA A 113 8.74 -22.99 -17.48
N ASP A 114 9.87 -22.85 -16.78
CA ASP A 114 9.92 -22.41 -15.38
C ASP A 114 9.38 -20.98 -15.24
N ALA A 115 9.77 -20.07 -16.14
CA ALA A 115 9.26 -18.69 -16.16
C ALA A 115 7.74 -18.62 -16.42
N ASP A 116 7.22 -19.46 -17.32
CA ASP A 116 5.79 -19.55 -17.56
C ASP A 116 5.02 -20.11 -16.35
N ALA A 117 5.58 -21.13 -15.67
CA ALA A 117 5.01 -21.65 -14.44
C ALA A 117 4.93 -20.56 -13.36
N ASP A 118 5.99 -19.77 -13.17
CA ASP A 118 5.99 -18.67 -12.21
C ASP A 118 5.05 -17.54 -12.61
N ARG A 119 4.94 -17.23 -13.91
CA ARG A 119 3.93 -16.28 -14.44
C ARG A 119 2.51 -16.73 -14.10
N THR A 120 2.20 -18.03 -14.16
CA THR A 120 0.87 -18.54 -13.78
C THR A 120 0.60 -18.43 -12.28
N LYS A 121 1.59 -18.74 -11.43
CA LYS A 121 1.50 -18.56 -9.97
C LYS A 121 1.30 -17.09 -9.61
N LEU A 122 2.07 -16.19 -10.22
CA LEU A 122 1.95 -14.74 -10.01
C LEU A 122 0.56 -14.23 -10.41
N LYS A 123 0.01 -14.66 -11.55
CA LYS A 123 -1.37 -14.32 -11.93
C LYS A 123 -2.40 -14.75 -10.89
N LYS A 124 -2.24 -15.94 -10.30
CA LYS A 124 -3.12 -16.42 -9.24
C LYS A 124 -3.02 -15.55 -7.98
N VAL A 125 -1.80 -15.21 -7.56
CA VAL A 125 -1.55 -14.33 -6.41
C VAL A 125 -2.12 -12.93 -6.65
N VAL A 126 -1.94 -12.36 -7.85
CA VAL A 126 -2.52 -11.05 -8.21
C VAL A 126 -4.04 -11.07 -8.09
N LYS A 127 -4.72 -12.12 -8.58
CA LYS A 127 -6.17 -12.25 -8.45
C LYS A 127 -6.62 -12.35 -6.99
N GLU A 128 -5.88 -13.09 -6.17
CA GLU A 128 -6.17 -13.18 -4.73
C GLU A 128 -5.97 -11.84 -4.03
N LEU A 129 -4.90 -11.10 -4.36
CA LEU A 129 -4.66 -9.77 -3.83
C LEU A 129 -5.73 -8.76 -4.25
N GLN A 130 -6.22 -8.84 -5.49
CA GLN A 130 -7.35 -8.02 -5.96
C GLN A 130 -8.61 -8.30 -5.16
N ASN A 131 -8.96 -9.57 -4.93
CA ASN A 131 -10.11 -9.93 -4.11
C ASN A 131 -9.96 -9.44 -2.66
N ARG A 132 -8.76 -9.59 -2.07
CA ARG A 132 -8.48 -9.09 -0.71
C ARG A 132 -8.55 -7.56 -0.65
N ALA A 133 -8.09 -6.85 -1.67
CA ALA A 133 -8.20 -5.40 -1.75
C ALA A 133 -9.67 -4.94 -1.76
N THR A 134 -10.53 -5.61 -2.53
CA THR A 134 -11.98 -5.34 -2.52
C THR A 134 -12.61 -5.60 -1.16
N ILE A 135 -12.25 -6.71 -0.50
CA ILE A 135 -12.75 -7.01 0.86
C ILE A 135 -12.28 -5.95 1.86
N LEU A 136 -11.02 -5.50 1.77
CA LEU A 136 -10.49 -4.46 2.66
C LEU A 136 -11.22 -3.13 2.46
N GLU A 137 -11.57 -2.77 1.22
CA GLU A 137 -12.35 -1.58 0.93
C GLU A 137 -13.76 -1.67 1.52
N GLU A 138 -14.44 -2.82 1.39
CA GLU A 138 -15.74 -3.06 2.02
C GLU A 138 -15.66 -3.01 3.56
N VAL A 139 -14.67 -3.68 4.15
CA VAL A 139 -14.44 -3.67 5.61
C VAL A 139 -14.15 -2.25 6.09
N THR A 140 -13.38 -1.47 5.33
CA THR A 140 -13.08 -0.07 5.67
C THR A 140 -14.36 0.77 5.62
N SER A 141 -15.18 0.64 4.58
CA SER A 141 -16.47 1.34 4.49
C SER A 141 -17.37 0.97 5.68
N ARG A 142 -17.54 -0.32 5.98
CA ARG A 142 -18.33 -0.78 7.12
C ARG A 142 -17.78 -0.30 8.46
N ALA A 143 -16.47 -0.21 8.61
CA ALA A 143 -15.84 0.35 9.81
C ALA A 143 -16.16 1.85 9.96
N THR A 144 -16.09 2.64 8.88
CA THR A 144 -16.47 4.06 8.94
C THR A 144 -17.95 4.27 9.28
N GLU A 145 -18.84 3.43 8.76
CA GLU A 145 -20.26 3.48 9.12
C GLU A 145 -20.50 3.07 10.57
N ALA A 146 -19.78 2.05 11.06
CA ALA A 146 -19.89 1.61 12.45
C ALA A 146 -19.40 2.70 13.42
N GLU A 147 -18.32 3.40 13.10
CA GLU A 147 -17.84 4.56 13.86
C GLU A 147 -18.86 5.70 13.87
N ALA A 148 -19.47 6.02 12.73
CA ALA A 148 -20.51 7.05 12.65
C ALA A 148 -21.74 6.69 13.53
N ARG A 149 -22.18 5.43 13.48
CA ARG A 149 -23.26 4.93 14.36
C ARG A 149 -22.88 4.99 15.83
N ALA A 150 -21.62 4.69 16.17
CA ALA A 150 -21.13 4.76 17.54
C ALA A 150 -21.13 6.21 18.07
N ARG A 151 -20.65 7.18 17.27
CA ARG A 151 -20.69 8.61 17.63
C ARG A 151 -22.13 9.11 17.85
N GLN A 152 -23.05 8.76 16.96
CA GLN A 152 -24.46 9.13 17.10
C GLN A 152 -25.10 8.53 18.37
N ALA A 153 -24.75 7.28 18.70
CA ALA A 153 -25.22 6.63 19.91
C ALA A 153 -24.66 7.29 21.18
N GLU A 154 -23.40 7.76 21.14
CA GLU A 154 -22.77 8.52 22.23
C GLU A 154 -23.46 9.87 22.43
N GLU A 155 -23.67 10.65 21.38
CA GLU A 155 -24.42 11.92 21.43
C GLU A 155 -25.84 11.73 21.98
N SER A 156 -26.52 10.66 21.57
CA SER A 156 -27.86 10.33 22.08
C SER A 156 -27.82 9.99 23.58
N ARG A 157 -26.78 9.28 24.03
CA ARG A 157 -26.60 8.95 25.45
C ARG A 157 -26.29 10.18 26.28
N ASP A 158 -25.47 11.09 25.78
CA ASP A 158 -25.16 12.34 26.45
C ASP A 158 -26.40 13.22 26.58
N GLY A 159 -27.21 13.32 25.52
CA GLY A 159 -28.51 14.00 25.56
C GLY A 159 -29.47 13.39 26.60
N LEU A 160 -29.53 12.06 26.69
CA LEU A 160 -30.31 11.36 27.73
C LEU A 160 -29.75 11.60 29.14
N ALA A 161 -28.44 11.62 29.31
CA ALA A 161 -27.81 11.89 30.60
C ALA A 161 -28.11 13.31 31.09
N THR A 162 -28.06 14.30 30.18
CA THR A 162 -28.48 15.68 30.49
C THR A 162 -29.94 15.74 30.88
N SER A 163 -30.84 15.09 30.14
CA SER A 163 -32.28 15.04 30.48
C SER A 163 -32.53 14.37 31.83
N LEU A 164 -31.84 13.28 32.14
CA LEU A 164 -31.96 12.60 33.43
C LEU A 164 -31.49 13.48 34.59
N ASN A 165 -30.37 14.19 34.42
CA ASN A 165 -29.85 15.12 35.42
C ASN A 165 -30.85 16.26 35.67
N GLN A 166 -31.47 16.79 34.62
CA GLN A 166 -32.51 17.82 34.73
C GLN A 166 -33.72 17.31 35.52
N VAL A 167 -34.29 16.16 35.13
CA VAL A 167 -35.43 15.55 35.85
C VAL A 167 -35.08 15.26 37.31
N THR A 168 -33.85 14.82 37.59
CA THR A 168 -33.39 14.56 38.96
C THR A 168 -33.32 15.85 39.77
N ALA A 169 -32.79 16.94 39.20
CA ALA A 169 -32.73 18.25 39.84
C ALA A 169 -34.13 18.83 40.08
N ASP A 170 -35.02 18.69 39.09
CA ASP A 170 -36.41 19.14 39.17
C ASP A 170 -37.19 18.38 40.24
N HIS A 171 -37.06 17.06 40.28
CA HIS A 171 -37.65 16.24 41.33
C HIS A 171 -37.11 16.59 42.72
N LEU A 172 -35.80 16.81 42.85
CA LEU A 172 -35.19 17.21 44.11
C LEU A 172 -35.75 18.55 44.59
N TRP A 173 -35.81 19.55 43.70
CA TRP A 173 -36.37 20.86 44.03
C TRP A 173 -37.84 20.78 44.43
N MET A 174 -38.67 20.03 43.68
CA MET A 174 -40.08 19.81 44.04
C MET A 174 -40.23 19.18 45.43
N ARG A 175 -39.37 18.20 45.75
CA ARG A 175 -39.38 17.50 47.03
C ARG A 175 -38.92 18.38 48.20
N GLU A 176 -37.88 19.18 48.01
CA GLU A 176 -37.27 19.99 49.06
C GLU A 176 -37.99 21.33 49.27
N HIS A 177 -38.50 21.94 48.20
CA HIS A 177 -39.02 23.30 48.21
C HIS A 177 -40.43 23.37 47.60
N GLY A 178 -40.61 22.87 46.38
CA GLY A 178 -41.83 23.13 45.59
C GLY A 178 -43.14 22.74 46.27
N ILE A 179 -43.23 21.52 46.83
CA ILE A 179 -44.44 21.08 47.57
C ILE A 179 -44.68 21.95 48.80
N GLY A 180 -43.60 22.34 49.50
CA GLY A 180 -43.67 23.23 50.65
C GLY A 180 -44.27 24.58 50.29
N HIS A 181 -43.77 25.21 49.22
CA HIS A 181 -44.28 26.49 48.73
C HIS A 181 -45.74 26.41 48.26
N ILE A 182 -46.14 25.35 47.55
CA ILE A 182 -47.54 25.14 47.14
C ILE A 182 -48.46 25.11 48.37
N VAL A 183 -48.13 24.26 49.35
CA VAL A 183 -48.93 24.11 50.56
C VAL A 183 -48.98 25.42 51.35
N GLN A 184 -47.84 26.08 51.51
CA GLN A 184 -47.76 27.35 52.22
C GLN A 184 -48.61 28.43 51.55
N THR A 185 -48.52 28.57 50.22
CA THR A 185 -49.30 29.55 49.45
C THR A 185 -50.81 29.33 49.61
N ILE A 186 -51.26 28.07 49.65
CA ILE A 186 -52.68 27.73 49.86
C ILE A 186 -53.12 28.04 51.30
N LEU A 187 -52.31 27.65 52.29
CA LEU A 187 -52.64 27.84 53.70
C LEU A 187 -52.65 29.32 54.08
N ASP A 188 -51.67 30.08 53.58
CA ASP A 188 -51.49 31.51 53.86
C ASP A 188 -52.39 32.41 52.98
N ALA A 189 -53.12 31.84 52.03
CA ALA A 189 -54.06 32.60 51.21
C ALA A 189 -55.07 33.36 52.09
N PRO A 190 -55.31 34.66 51.84
CA PRO A 190 -56.17 35.47 52.68
C PRO A 190 -57.61 34.96 52.71
N GLU A 191 -58.10 34.37 51.61
CA GLU A 191 -59.41 33.75 51.51
C GLU A 191 -59.51 32.55 52.45
N ASN A 192 -58.51 31.67 52.45
CA ASN A 192 -58.45 30.49 53.32
C ASN A 192 -58.35 30.90 54.79
N THR A 193 -57.43 31.82 55.09
CA THR A 193 -57.25 32.37 56.45
C THR A 193 -58.55 32.96 57.00
N SER A 194 -59.26 33.76 56.20
CA SER A 194 -60.53 34.39 56.59
C SER A 194 -61.64 33.35 56.79
N ALA A 195 -61.76 32.39 55.88
CA ALA A 195 -62.79 31.36 55.95
C ALA A 195 -62.59 30.40 57.13
N VAL A 196 -61.35 30.02 57.45
CA VAL A 196 -61.02 29.23 58.64
C VAL A 196 -61.33 30.01 59.91
N ALA A 197 -60.97 31.30 59.97
CA ALA A 197 -61.27 32.15 61.12
C ALA A 197 -62.78 32.28 61.36
N GLU A 198 -63.56 32.52 60.31
CA GLU A 198 -65.03 32.59 60.42
C GLU A 198 -65.64 31.25 60.84
N THR A 199 -65.18 30.13 60.24
CA THR A 199 -65.68 28.79 60.59
C THR A 199 -65.40 28.45 62.04
N ASN A 200 -64.20 28.77 62.54
CA ASN A 200 -63.83 28.59 63.95
C ASN A 200 -64.67 29.46 64.89
N GLU A 201 -64.97 30.70 64.48
CA GLU A 201 -65.86 31.60 65.21
C GLU A 201 -67.27 31.01 65.34
N ARG A 202 -67.90 30.61 64.22
CA ARG A 202 -69.24 30.03 64.22
C ARG A 202 -69.28 28.70 64.98
N ALA A 203 -68.26 27.86 64.85
CA ALA A 203 -68.15 26.61 65.61
C ALA A 203 -68.18 26.87 67.11
N ARG A 204 -67.44 27.89 67.58
CA ARG A 204 -67.40 28.26 68.99
C ARG A 204 -68.74 28.78 69.48
N GLN A 205 -69.42 29.62 68.69
CA GLN A 205 -70.75 30.14 69.01
C GLN A 205 -71.80 29.02 69.09
N ALA A 206 -71.76 28.06 68.14
CA ALA A 206 -72.59 26.86 68.17
C ALA A 206 -72.33 26.02 69.42
N GLY A 207 -71.05 25.75 69.72
CA GLY A 207 -70.63 25.01 70.91
C GLY A 207 -71.06 25.68 72.22
N PHE A 208 -70.94 27.01 72.33
CA PHE A 208 -71.39 27.77 73.50
C PHE A 208 -72.91 27.69 73.68
N LYS A 209 -73.69 27.86 72.61
CA LYS A 209 -75.15 27.73 72.70
C LYS A 209 -75.57 26.31 73.10
N ALA A 210 -74.97 25.29 72.49
CA ALA A 210 -75.24 23.90 72.82
C ALA A 210 -74.88 23.57 74.27
N GLY A 211 -73.71 24.05 74.75
CA GLY A 211 -73.29 23.90 76.14
C GLY A 211 -74.21 24.59 77.14
N TYR A 212 -74.66 25.81 76.85
CA TYR A 212 -75.63 26.54 77.67
C TYR A 212 -76.97 25.80 77.76
N ASN A 213 -77.49 25.34 76.62
CA ASN A 213 -78.74 24.58 76.57
C ASN A 213 -78.64 23.24 77.32
N LYS A 214 -77.49 22.56 77.24
CA LYS A 214 -77.23 21.36 78.03
C LYS A 214 -77.25 21.66 79.53
N CYS A 215 -76.61 22.75 79.97
CA CYS A 215 -76.65 23.19 81.37
C CYS A 215 -78.09 23.47 81.83
N LEU A 216 -78.90 24.16 81.02
CA LEU A 216 -80.32 24.35 81.33
C LEU A 216 -81.05 23.02 81.49
N SER A 217 -80.81 22.06 80.58
CA SER A 217 -81.40 20.72 80.65
C SER A 217 -80.99 19.97 81.92
N ASP A 218 -79.75 20.10 82.36
CA ASP A 218 -79.21 19.41 83.53
C ASP A 218 -79.69 20.05 84.85
N VAL A 219 -79.88 21.38 84.88
CA VAL A 219 -80.27 22.14 86.08
C VAL A 219 -81.78 22.17 86.30
N ASN A 220 -82.57 22.27 85.23
CA ASN A 220 -84.03 22.40 85.31
C ASN A 220 -84.77 21.32 86.14
N PRO A 221 -84.34 20.05 86.21
CA PRO A 221 -84.96 19.04 87.07
C PRO A 221 -84.91 19.36 88.58
N PHE A 222 -83.98 20.21 89.02
CA PHE A 222 -83.76 20.49 90.44
C PHE A 222 -84.52 21.72 90.96
N PHE A 223 -85.16 22.51 90.08
CA PHE A 223 -85.83 23.75 90.44
C PHE A 223 -87.30 23.75 90.02
N ALA A 224 -88.17 24.30 90.89
CA ALA A 224 -89.61 24.41 90.60
C ALA A 224 -89.91 25.40 89.47
N SER A 225 -89.07 26.44 89.31
CA SER A 225 -89.09 27.36 88.18
C SER A 225 -88.16 26.86 87.08
N LYS A 226 -88.64 26.83 85.82
CA LYS A 226 -87.80 26.48 84.67
C LYS A 226 -86.95 27.67 84.24
N PHE A 227 -85.64 27.45 84.11
CA PHE A 227 -84.73 28.34 83.42
C PHE A 227 -84.87 28.16 81.90
N THR A 228 -84.95 29.28 81.18
CA THR A 228 -85.04 29.35 79.71
C THR A 228 -83.76 29.95 79.13
N ASP A 229 -83.60 29.90 77.80
CA ASP A 229 -82.44 30.48 77.10
C ASP A 229 -82.56 32.00 76.88
N GLU A 230 -83.58 32.66 77.43
CA GLU A 230 -83.85 34.10 77.29
C GLU A 230 -82.67 35.01 77.68
N ARG A 231 -81.82 34.56 78.60
CA ARG A 231 -80.63 35.30 79.05
C ARG A 231 -79.35 34.89 78.31
N SER A 232 -79.43 33.98 77.35
CA SER A 232 -78.31 33.59 76.51
C SER A 232 -77.95 34.71 75.53
N GLY A 233 -76.65 34.96 75.35
CA GLY A 233 -76.17 35.85 74.29
C GLY A 233 -76.51 35.38 72.86
N PHE A 234 -76.98 34.14 72.72
CA PHE A 234 -77.41 33.54 71.45
C PHE A 234 -78.92 33.20 71.43
N HIS A 235 -79.71 33.82 72.30
CA HIS A 235 -81.17 33.63 72.30
C HIS A 235 -81.77 33.96 70.93
N GLY A 236 -82.59 33.06 70.38
CA GLY A 236 -83.23 33.24 69.07
C GLY A 236 -82.30 33.15 67.86
N VAL A 237 -80.99 32.94 68.05
CA VAL A 237 -80.00 32.82 66.96
C VAL A 237 -79.77 31.36 66.61
N ASP A 238 -79.96 30.96 65.36
CA ASP A 238 -79.64 29.60 64.90
C ASP A 238 -78.14 29.45 64.64
N THR A 239 -77.37 29.21 65.70
CA THR A 239 -75.90 29.08 65.63
C THR A 239 -75.46 27.79 64.94
N GLU A 240 -76.26 26.73 64.97
CA GLU A 240 -75.95 25.48 64.28
C GLU A 240 -76.12 25.62 62.76
N ALA A 241 -77.23 26.21 62.29
CA ALA A 241 -77.41 26.49 60.87
C ALA A 241 -76.36 27.50 60.36
N ALA A 242 -76.00 28.49 61.17
CA ALA A 242 -74.95 29.44 60.84
C ALA A 242 -73.57 28.76 60.68
N TYR A 243 -73.21 27.83 61.57
CA TYR A 243 -71.99 27.04 61.44
C TYR A 243 -72.02 26.15 60.20
N ALA A 244 -73.12 25.42 59.98
CA ALA A 244 -73.28 24.57 58.79
C ALA A 244 -73.16 25.37 57.48
N ALA A 245 -73.73 26.58 57.42
CA ALA A 245 -73.60 27.46 56.27
C ALA A 245 -72.14 27.89 56.03
N THR A 246 -71.38 28.21 57.08
CA THR A 246 -69.96 28.55 56.93
C THR A 246 -69.09 27.36 56.52
N VAL A 247 -69.42 26.15 56.98
CA VAL A 247 -68.74 24.93 56.53
C VAL A 247 -69.02 24.66 55.05
N ASP A 248 -70.26 24.83 54.60
CA ASP A 248 -70.61 24.72 53.18
C ASP A 248 -69.89 25.77 52.32
N ALA A 249 -69.79 27.00 52.80
CA ALA A 249 -69.04 28.07 52.14
C ALA A 249 -67.54 27.75 52.06
N TYR A 250 -66.93 27.25 53.15
CA TYR A 250 -65.52 26.84 53.19
C TYR A 250 -65.24 25.72 52.18
N ASN A 251 -66.11 24.70 52.09
CA ASN A 251 -65.95 23.60 51.14
C ASN A 251 -66.06 24.03 49.66
N LYS A 252 -66.66 25.20 49.40
CA LYS A 252 -66.81 25.79 48.06
C LYS A 252 -65.84 26.96 47.83
N LEU A 253 -64.89 27.16 48.73
CA LEU A 253 -63.96 28.27 48.66
C LEU A 253 -63.08 28.16 47.40
N SER A 254 -63.01 29.24 46.64
CA SER A 254 -62.07 29.38 45.53
C SER A 254 -60.85 30.16 46.02
N ILE A 255 -59.65 29.59 45.84
CA ILE A 255 -58.38 30.24 46.19
C ILE A 255 -57.69 30.60 44.88
N PRO A 256 -57.56 31.88 44.50
CA PRO A 256 -56.98 32.29 43.21
C PRO A 256 -55.58 31.73 42.96
N ALA A 257 -54.77 31.56 44.01
CA ALA A 257 -53.44 30.97 43.89
C ALA A 257 -53.45 29.52 43.39
N LEU A 258 -54.53 28.76 43.60
CA LEU A 258 -54.67 27.41 43.03
C LEU A 258 -54.75 27.47 41.50
N ASP A 259 -55.45 28.44 40.94
CA ASP A 259 -55.58 28.60 39.49
C ASP A 259 -54.22 28.90 38.85
N ASP A 260 -53.38 29.69 39.52
CA ASP A 260 -52.04 30.02 39.02
C ASP A 260 -51.08 28.83 39.13
N ILE A 261 -51.16 28.05 40.21
CA ILE A 261 -50.42 26.78 40.36
C ILE A 261 -50.86 25.77 39.30
N GLU A 262 -52.17 25.62 39.07
CA GLU A 262 -52.71 24.69 38.07
C GLU A 262 -52.22 25.06 36.66
N LYS A 263 -52.29 26.35 36.30
CA LYS A 263 -51.71 26.84 35.03
C LYS A 263 -50.23 26.53 34.92
N CYS A 264 -49.45 26.57 36.00
CA CYS A 264 -48.04 26.18 35.99
C CYS A 264 -47.87 24.68 35.70
N LEU A 265 -48.65 23.83 36.36
CA LEU A 265 -48.59 22.37 36.24
C LEU A 265 -49.00 21.83 34.86
N GLU A 266 -49.77 22.58 34.08
CA GLU A 266 -50.16 22.20 32.71
C GLU A 266 -49.02 22.28 31.68
N ALA A 267 -47.92 22.98 31.98
CA ALA A 267 -46.81 23.17 31.04
C ALA A 267 -45.73 22.09 31.15
N GLU A 268 -44.99 21.85 30.05
CA GLU A 268 -43.88 20.87 30.04
C GLU A 268 -42.73 21.30 30.97
N ASP A 269 -42.52 22.60 31.15
CA ASP A 269 -41.53 23.24 32.00
C ASP A 269 -42.12 23.67 33.37
N TYR A 270 -43.10 22.93 33.87
CA TYR A 270 -43.86 23.31 35.07
C TYR A 270 -42.98 23.65 36.28
N VAL A 271 -41.85 22.96 36.48
CA VAL A 271 -40.97 23.20 37.62
C VAL A 271 -40.30 24.57 37.54
N ASP A 272 -39.85 24.99 36.35
CA ASP A 272 -39.27 26.32 36.15
C ASP A 272 -40.31 27.42 36.34
N ARG A 273 -41.54 27.18 35.88
CA ARG A 273 -42.64 28.12 36.09
C ARG A 273 -43.07 28.20 37.56
N LEU A 274 -43.04 27.10 38.30
CA LEU A 274 -43.26 27.10 39.75
C LEU A 274 -42.11 27.79 40.49
N ARG A 275 -40.85 27.62 40.07
CA ARG A 275 -39.71 28.38 40.58
C ARG A 275 -39.95 29.87 40.40
N MET A 276 -40.30 30.32 39.21
CA MET A 276 -40.61 31.74 38.97
C MET A 276 -41.81 32.26 39.78
N LEU A 277 -42.77 31.40 40.10
CA LEU A 277 -43.93 31.77 40.89
C LEU A 277 -43.59 31.95 42.37
N PHE A 278 -42.70 31.11 42.93
CA PHE A 278 -42.40 31.07 44.36
C PHE A 278 -41.08 31.75 44.75
N ASP A 279 -40.09 31.72 43.86
CA ASP A 279 -38.81 32.40 43.97
C ASP A 279 -38.87 33.65 43.07
N PRO A 280 -39.25 34.83 43.60
CA PRO A 280 -39.14 36.07 42.84
C PRO A 280 -37.67 36.30 42.46
N PRO A 281 -37.39 36.90 41.29
CA PRO A 281 -36.02 37.22 40.92
C PRO A 281 -35.43 38.10 42.01
N GLU A 282 -34.25 37.73 42.53
CA GLU A 282 -33.50 38.66 43.38
C GLU A 282 -33.39 39.97 42.60
N GLU A 283 -33.96 41.04 43.16
CA GLU A 283 -33.74 42.37 42.64
C GLU A 283 -32.22 42.58 42.68
N ASP A 284 -31.59 42.61 41.50
CA ASP A 284 -30.22 43.08 41.31
C ASP A 284 -30.10 44.36 42.14
N GLU A 285 -29.27 44.33 43.19
CA GLU A 285 -28.99 45.52 44.01
C GLU A 285 -28.34 46.58 43.12
N GLY A 286 -29.19 47.38 42.49
CA GLY A 286 -28.83 48.61 41.81
C GLY A 286 -28.23 49.54 42.84
N THR A 287 -26.91 49.68 42.78
CA THR A 287 -26.09 50.76 43.34
C THR A 287 -26.89 52.02 43.66
N GLY A 288 -27.27 52.16 44.93
CA GLY A 288 -28.04 53.29 45.44
C GLY A 288 -27.31 53.98 46.59
N GLY A 289 -26.90 55.22 46.35
CA GLY A 289 -26.67 56.21 47.41
C GLY A 289 -25.21 56.51 47.76
N ALA A 290 -24.58 57.37 46.96
CA ALA A 290 -23.48 58.19 47.45
C ALA A 290 -24.01 59.12 48.57
N ASN A 291 -23.56 58.88 49.80
CA ASN A 291 -23.74 59.83 50.90
C ASN A 291 -22.74 60.96 50.72
N ASP A 292 -23.24 62.09 50.21
CA ASP A 292 -22.68 63.39 50.53
C ASP A 292 -23.02 63.69 51.99
N ASP A 293 -22.03 63.75 52.88
CA ASP A 293 -22.16 64.65 54.02
C ASP A 293 -20.86 65.39 54.33
N ALA A 294 -21.07 66.67 54.54
CA ALA A 294 -20.10 67.74 54.60
C ALA A 294 -19.32 67.72 55.92
N GLY A 295 -18.11 68.25 55.86
CA GLY A 295 -17.17 68.19 56.97
C GLY A 295 -17.42 69.19 58.10
N THR A 296 -16.66 69.00 59.17
CA THR A 296 -16.17 70.12 60.00
C THR A 296 -14.74 69.85 60.47
N SER A 297 -13.98 70.94 60.43
CA SER A 297 -12.57 71.18 60.66
C SER A 297 -12.07 71.10 62.11
N GLY A 298 -10.75 70.85 62.26
CA GLY A 298 -9.90 71.26 63.41
C GLY A 298 -9.42 70.07 64.26
N VAL A 299 -8.16 69.92 64.70
CA VAL A 299 -6.98 70.78 64.82
C VAL A 299 -5.72 69.88 64.90
N LYS A 300 -4.58 70.39 64.45
CA LYS A 300 -3.22 69.79 64.46
C LYS A 300 -2.50 69.93 65.81
N ALA A 301 -1.48 69.05 65.97
CA ALA A 301 -0.26 69.16 66.79
C ALA A 301 -0.45 69.05 68.31
N ASP A 302 0.35 68.29 69.08
CA ASP A 302 1.76 67.89 68.94
C ASP A 302 2.01 66.37 68.93
#